data_AF-A0A427HNI0-F1
#
_entry.id   AF-A0A427HNI0-F1
#
_cell.length_a   1.000
_cell.length_b   1.000
_cell.length_c   1.000
_cell.angle_alpha   90.00
_cell.angle_beta   90.00
_cell.angle_gamma   90.00
#
_symmetry.space_group_name_H-M   'P 1'
#
loop_
_entity.id
_entity.type
_entity.pdbx_description
1 polymer ?
#
loop_
_entity_poly.entity_id
_entity_poly.type
_entity_poly.pdbx_seq_one_letter_code
_entity_poly.pdbx_strand_id
1 'polypeptide(L)'
;MNAYLQHRPATATDLGDVVGFPQNIDELFFCYPKAIWPLNVGQLAAAIAERHESTVVELDGKVAGFAISTNSNTASNAGGLLLYTRLGYQTVGIVERRAPDGSRVALVQLEKALP
;
A
#
# COMPACT_ATOMS: atom_id res chain seq x y z
N MET A 1 23.96 -11.83 -8.72
CA MET A 1 24.00 -10.64 -7.83
C MET A 1 22.76 -10.72 -6.95
N ASN A 2 22.92 -10.81 -5.64
CA ASN A 2 21.79 -10.87 -4.72
C ASN A 2 21.22 -9.46 -4.57
N ALA A 3 19.99 -9.26 -5.04
CA ALA A 3 19.23 -8.04 -4.80
C ALA A 3 19.05 -7.85 -3.28
N TYR A 4 19.41 -6.69 -2.75
CA TYR A 4 19.32 -6.42 -1.31
C TYR A 4 18.01 -5.70 -1.02
N LEU A 5 17.12 -6.36 -0.29
CA LEU A 5 15.83 -5.81 0.14
C LEU A 5 15.96 -5.25 1.56
N GLN A 6 15.58 -3.98 1.73
CA GLN A 6 15.55 -3.31 3.04
C GLN A 6 14.23 -2.58 3.24
N HIS A 7 13.90 -2.27 4.49
CA HIS A 7 12.77 -1.40 4.80
C HIS A 7 13.16 -0.35 5.84
N ARG A 8 12.58 0.84 5.73
CA ARG A 8 12.81 1.95 6.66
C ARG A 8 11.57 2.85 6.75
N PRO A 9 11.44 3.69 7.80
CA PRO A 9 10.39 4.71 7.85
C PRO A 9 10.41 5.56 6.58
N ALA A 10 9.22 5.85 6.04
CA ALA A 10 9.08 6.72 4.90
C ALA A 10 9.38 8.17 5.31
N THR A 11 10.04 8.90 4.43
CA THR A 11 10.34 10.32 4.60
C THR A 11 9.69 11.14 3.49
N ALA A 12 9.69 12.46 3.64
CA ALA A 12 9.14 13.36 2.63
C ALA A 12 9.84 13.23 1.25
N THR A 13 11.11 12.80 1.22
CA THR A 13 11.86 12.63 -0.03
C THR A 13 11.39 11.42 -0.84
N ASP A 14 10.81 10.42 -0.19
CA ASP A 14 10.33 9.20 -0.86
C ASP A 14 9.04 9.45 -1.64
N LEU A 15 8.27 10.47 -1.26
CA LEU A 15 6.91 10.69 -1.80
C LEU A 15 6.92 10.95 -3.30
N GLY A 16 7.98 11.58 -3.83
CA GLY A 16 8.13 11.83 -5.26
C GLY A 16 8.17 10.53 -6.08
N ASP A 17 8.85 9.51 -5.58
CA ASP A 17 8.94 8.21 -6.23
C ASP A 17 7.64 7.41 -6.05
N VAL A 18 7.06 7.45 -4.84
CA VAL A 18 5.88 6.65 -4.48
C VAL A 18 4.62 7.09 -5.24
N VAL A 19 4.43 8.39 -5.49
CA VAL A 19 3.26 8.88 -6.25
C VAL A 19 3.26 8.40 -7.70
N GLY A 20 4.44 7.99 -8.19
CA GLY A 20 4.63 7.40 -9.50
C GLY A 20 4.40 5.90 -9.55
N PHE A 21 4.04 5.22 -8.45
CA PHE A 21 3.77 3.77 -8.49
C PHE A 21 2.47 3.42 -9.22
N PRO A 22 1.31 4.04 -8.91
CA PRO A 22 0.09 3.74 -9.64
C PRO A 22 0.19 4.27 -11.07
N GLN A 23 0.13 3.39 -12.07
CA GLN A 23 0.23 3.76 -13.48
C GLN A 23 -1.12 4.13 -14.11
N ASN A 24 -2.22 3.83 -13.42
CA ASN A 24 -3.59 4.08 -13.89
C ASN A 24 -4.56 4.24 -12.72
N ILE A 25 -5.80 4.63 -13.04
CA ILE A 25 -6.87 4.88 -12.06
C ILE A 25 -7.25 3.64 -11.26
N ASP A 26 -7.17 2.44 -11.85
CA ASP A 26 -7.53 1.18 -11.19
C ASP A 26 -6.48 0.82 -10.11
N GLU A 27 -5.20 0.91 -10.45
CA GLU A 27 -4.10 0.73 -9.50
C GLU A 27 -4.17 1.73 -8.34
N LEU A 28 -4.46 3.00 -8.65
CA LEU A 28 -4.63 4.02 -7.62
C LEU A 28 -5.82 3.68 -6.71
N PHE A 29 -6.94 3.26 -7.29
CA PHE A 29 -8.12 2.86 -6.53
C PHE A 29 -7.82 1.66 -5.61
N PHE A 30 -7.04 0.69 -6.08
CA PHE A 30 -6.69 -0.49 -5.28
C PHE A 30 -5.76 -0.20 -4.11
N CYS A 31 -4.77 0.68 -4.28
CA CYS A 31 -3.85 1.01 -3.19
C CYS A 31 -4.34 2.18 -2.31
N TYR A 32 -5.14 3.10 -2.85
CA TYR A 32 -5.63 4.28 -2.14
C TYR A 32 -7.01 4.75 -2.67
N PRO A 33 -8.12 4.09 -2.30
CA PRO A 33 -9.44 4.31 -2.89
C PRO A 33 -10.06 5.69 -2.63
N LYS A 34 -9.51 6.47 -1.69
CA LYS A 34 -9.95 7.84 -1.41
C LYS A 34 -9.22 8.90 -2.25
N ALA A 35 -8.14 8.53 -2.93
CA ALA A 35 -7.38 9.45 -3.76
C ALA A 35 -8.09 9.76 -5.08
N ILE A 36 -7.72 10.89 -5.67
CA ILE A 36 -8.17 11.35 -6.97
C ILE A 36 -7.02 11.16 -7.96
N TRP A 37 -7.31 10.59 -9.13
CA TRP A 37 -6.35 10.45 -10.23
C TRP A 37 -6.10 11.81 -10.92
N PRO A 38 -4.84 12.18 -11.24
CA PRO A 38 -3.59 11.48 -10.89
C PRO A 38 -3.19 11.70 -9.43
N LEU A 39 -2.56 10.68 -8.84
CA LEU A 39 -1.99 10.78 -7.49
C LEU A 39 -0.89 11.87 -7.48
N ASN A 40 -0.83 12.63 -6.38
CA ASN A 40 0.20 13.64 -6.19
C ASN A 40 0.74 13.63 -4.76
N VAL A 41 1.86 14.32 -4.55
CA VAL A 41 2.57 14.36 -3.26
C VAL A 41 1.69 14.93 -2.15
N GLY A 42 0.82 15.91 -2.43
CA GLY A 42 -0.09 16.48 -1.45
C GLY A 42 -1.11 15.47 -0.93
N GLN A 43 -1.71 14.67 -1.82
CA GLN A 43 -2.64 13.61 -1.44
C GLN A 43 -1.98 12.52 -0.59
N LEU A 44 -0.74 12.14 -0.93
CA LEU A 44 0.01 11.14 -0.19
C LEU A 44 0.51 11.68 1.16
N ALA A 45 0.99 12.93 1.21
CA ALA A 45 1.41 13.59 2.44
C ALA A 45 0.25 13.75 3.42
N ALA A 46 -0.96 14.09 2.93
CA ALA A 46 -2.17 14.12 3.75
C ALA A 46 -2.48 12.74 4.37
N ALA A 47 -2.34 11.66 3.58
CA ALA A 47 -2.53 10.29 4.07
C ALA A 47 -1.56 9.93 5.20
N ILE A 48 -0.29 10.35 5.07
CA ILE A 48 0.76 10.13 6.06
C ILE A 48 0.53 10.98 7.32
N ALA A 49 0.07 12.22 7.17
CA ALA A 49 -0.22 13.10 8.31
C ALA A 49 -1.38 12.58 9.18
N GLU A 50 -2.35 11.86 8.59
CA GLU A 50 -3.49 11.30 9.32
C GLU A 50 -3.16 10.02 10.12
N ARG A 51 -2.01 9.37 9.89
CA ARG A 51 -1.74 8.00 10.39
C ARG A 51 -0.31 7.81 10.89
N HIS A 52 -0.17 7.13 12.02
CA HIS A 52 1.12 6.86 12.62
C HIS A 52 1.73 5.59 12.00
N GLU A 53 2.94 5.73 11.44
CA GLU A 53 3.81 4.71 10.83
C GLU A 53 3.59 4.42 9.33
N SER A 54 4.39 5.09 8.48
CA SER A 54 4.56 4.78 7.06
C SER A 54 5.98 4.24 6.82
N THR A 55 6.10 3.25 5.92
CA THR A 55 7.33 2.50 5.65
C THR A 55 7.55 2.40 4.14
N VAL A 56 8.80 2.55 3.72
CA VAL A 56 9.25 2.23 2.36
C VAL A 56 10.06 0.94 2.35
N VAL A 57 9.98 0.22 1.25
CA VAL A 57 10.86 -0.90 0.91
C VAL A 57 11.83 -0.43 -0.16
N GLU A 58 13.12 -0.66 0.05
CA GLU A 58 14.18 -0.35 -0.91
C GLU A 58 14.72 -1.65 -1.53
N LEU A 59 14.91 -1.62 -2.86
CA LEU A 59 15.59 -2.63 -3.63
C LEU A 59 16.81 -2.00 -4.29
N ASP A 60 18.01 -2.45 -3.92
CA ASP A 60 19.28 -1.92 -4.42
C ASP A 60 19.37 -0.37 -4.30
N GLY A 61 18.87 0.16 -3.18
CA GLY A 61 18.89 1.59 -2.85
C GLY A 61 17.81 2.44 -3.54
N LYS A 62 16.87 1.83 -4.25
CA LYS A 62 15.71 2.53 -4.85
C LYS A 62 14.43 2.15 -4.13
N VAL A 63 13.54 3.13 -3.94
CA VAL A 63 12.21 2.88 -3.38
C VAL A 63 11.44 1.97 -4.36
N ALA A 64 11.07 0.79 -3.87
CA ALA A 64 10.39 -0.26 -4.64
C ALA A 64 9.01 -0.62 -4.07
N GLY A 65 8.68 -0.11 -2.88
CA GLY A 65 7.38 -0.31 -2.26
C GLY A 65 7.11 0.71 -1.17
N PHE A 66 5.84 0.97 -0.91
CA PHE A 66 5.38 1.87 0.14
C PHE A 66 4.16 1.25 0.82
N ALA A 67 4.13 1.34 2.15
CA ALA A 67 2.99 0.92 2.95
C ALA A 67 2.76 1.94 4.06
N ILE A 68 1.49 2.22 4.32
CA ILE A 68 1.06 3.04 5.44
C ILE A 68 0.13 2.19 6.31
N SER A 69 0.29 2.28 7.64
CA SER A 69 -0.61 1.58 8.55
C SER A 69 -1.97 2.29 8.54
N THR A 70 -2.90 1.67 7.85
CA THR A 70 -4.23 2.17 7.56
C THR A 70 -5.18 1.18 8.19
N ASN A 71 -6.00 1.63 9.13
CA ASN A 71 -6.95 0.81 9.90
C ASN A 71 -8.07 0.20 9.01
N SER A 72 -7.86 0.08 7.70
CA SER A 72 -8.83 -0.44 6.74
C SER A 72 -8.11 -1.14 5.59
N ASN A 73 -8.35 -2.45 5.52
CA ASN A 73 -8.06 -3.32 4.39
C ASN A 73 -8.82 -2.80 3.15
N THR A 74 -8.23 -2.82 1.94
CA THR A 74 -8.96 -2.98 0.65
C THR A 74 -8.07 -3.76 -0.33
N ALA A 75 -8.58 -4.83 -0.96
CA ALA A 75 -7.79 -5.79 -1.72
C ALA A 75 -8.14 -5.78 -3.22
N SER A 76 -7.09 -5.56 -4.03
CA SER A 76 -6.86 -6.11 -5.38
C SER A 76 -5.36 -5.95 -5.71
N ASN A 77 -4.50 -6.35 -4.78
CA ASN A 77 -3.04 -6.28 -4.92
C ASN A 77 -2.40 -7.65 -4.67
N ALA A 78 -2.44 -8.56 -5.65
CA ALA A 78 -1.80 -9.88 -5.49
C ALA A 78 -0.34 -9.76 -5.01
N GLY A 79 0.41 -8.75 -5.49
CA GLY A 79 1.75 -8.44 -5.01
C GLY A 79 1.81 -7.96 -3.55
N GLY A 80 0.84 -7.15 -3.11
CA GLY A 80 0.73 -6.74 -1.71
C GLY A 80 0.38 -7.91 -0.80
N LEU A 81 -0.54 -8.79 -1.23
CA LEU A 81 -0.88 -10.01 -0.48
C LEU A 81 0.35 -10.91 -0.28
N LEU A 82 1.11 -11.17 -1.34
CA LEU A 82 2.33 -11.98 -1.29
C LEU A 82 3.40 -11.33 -0.39
N LEU A 83 3.56 -10.01 -0.47
CA LEU A 83 4.44 -9.26 0.40
C LEU A 83 4.02 -9.41 1.87
N TYR A 84 2.74 -9.17 2.19
CA TYR A 84 2.25 -9.24 3.57
C TYR A 84 2.32 -10.66 4.14
N THR A 85 2.01 -11.70 3.35
CA THR A 85 2.22 -13.10 3.75
C THR A 85 3.69 -13.36 4.07
N ARG A 86 4.62 -12.85 3.25
CA ARG A 86 6.07 -13.01 3.51
C ARG A 86 6.55 -12.23 4.73
N LEU A 87 5.90 -11.13 5.06
CA LEU A 87 6.14 -10.34 6.28
C LEU A 87 5.47 -10.93 7.54
N GLY A 88 4.79 -12.07 7.43
CA GLY A 88 4.22 -12.81 8.55
C GLY A 88 2.78 -12.43 8.91
N TYR A 89 2.08 -11.65 8.08
CA TYR A 89 0.66 -11.40 8.25
C TYR A 89 -0.16 -12.63 7.82
N GLN A 90 -1.21 -12.94 8.58
CA GLN A 90 -2.15 -14.04 8.35
C GLN A 90 -3.46 -13.51 7.82
N THR A 91 -4.10 -14.24 6.90
CA THR A 91 -5.46 -13.95 6.43
C THR A 91 -6.48 -14.34 7.48
N VAL A 92 -7.31 -13.39 7.90
CA VAL A 92 -8.33 -13.61 8.94
C VAL A 92 -9.77 -13.48 8.44
N GLY A 93 -9.96 -12.93 7.25
CA GLY A 93 -11.30 -12.78 6.67
C GLY A 93 -11.28 -12.35 5.22
N ILE A 94 -12.39 -12.60 4.53
CA ILE A 94 -12.65 -12.06 3.19
C ILE A 94 -14.04 -11.44 3.22
N VAL A 95 -14.14 -10.17 2.81
CA VAL A 95 -15.39 -9.41 2.83
C VAL A 95 -15.71 -8.90 1.43
N GLU A 96 -16.95 -9.03 0.97
CA GLU A 96 -17.36 -8.40 -0.29
C GLU A 96 -17.44 -6.86 -0.14
N ARG A 97 -16.95 -6.13 -1.13
CA ARG A 97 -17.03 -4.68 -1.27
C ARG A 97 -17.48 -4.31 -2.67
N ARG A 98 -17.89 -3.05 -2.85
CA ARG A 98 -18.19 -2.48 -4.17
C ARG A 98 -17.18 -1.40 -4.51
N ALA A 99 -16.69 -1.43 -5.74
CA ALA A 99 -15.89 -0.36 -6.31
C ALA A 99 -16.79 0.82 -6.77
N PRO A 100 -16.22 1.99 -7.07
CA PRO A 100 -16.95 3.17 -7.54
C PRO A 100 -17.78 2.94 -8.79
N ASP A 101 -17.35 2.04 -9.66
CA ASP A 101 -18.06 1.61 -10.87
C ASP A 101 -19.22 0.62 -10.57
N GLY A 102 -19.42 0.27 -9.30
CA GLY A 102 -20.44 -0.66 -8.82
C GLY A 102 -20.05 -2.14 -8.90
N SER A 103 -18.87 -2.47 -9.42
CA SER A 103 -18.37 -3.84 -9.49
C SER A 103 -18.09 -4.42 -8.10
N ARG A 104 -18.22 -5.74 -7.96
CA ARG A 104 -17.93 -6.45 -6.70
C ARG A 104 -16.45 -6.75 -6.61
N VAL A 105 -15.84 -6.43 -5.48
CA VAL A 105 -14.44 -6.73 -5.18
C VAL A 105 -14.32 -7.47 -3.85
N ALA A 106 -13.38 -8.39 -3.75
CA ALA A 106 -13.14 -9.15 -2.53
C ALA A 106 -12.09 -8.43 -1.69
N LEU A 107 -12.42 -8.16 -0.44
CA LEU A 107 -11.54 -7.54 0.53
C LEU A 107 -10.90 -8.59 1.45
N VAL A 108 -9.61 -8.87 1.27
CA VAL A 108 -8.83 -9.74 2.16
C VAL A 108 -8.40 -8.98 3.42
N GLN A 109 -8.80 -9.47 4.58
CA GLN A 109 -8.39 -8.96 5.89
C GLN A 109 -7.15 -9.71 6.37
N LEU A 110 -6.11 -8.95 6.73
CA LEU A 110 -4.83 -9.48 7.21
C LEU A 110 -4.56 -8.99 8.64
N GLU A 111 -4.01 -9.86 9.48
CA GLU A 111 -3.57 -9.53 10.84
C GLU A 111 -2.16 -10.07 11.11
N LYS A 112 -1.41 -9.42 12.00
CA LYS A 112 -0.13 -9.90 12.49
C LYS A 112 -0.05 -9.63 13.98
N ALA A 113 0.21 -10.67 14.77
CA ALA A 113 0.53 -10.50 16.18
C ALA A 113 1.87 -9.76 16.30
N LEU A 114 1.86 -8.66 17.04
CA LEU A 114 3.07 -7.92 17.40
C LEU A 114 3.58 -8.44 18.76
N PRO A 115 4.91 -8.55 18.95
CA PRO A 115 5.50 -8.89 20.24
C PRO A 115 5.29 -7.80 21.30
#